data_AF-A0AAN7RNM6-F1
#
_entry.id   AF-A0AAN7RNM6-F1
#
_cell.length_a   1.000
_cell.length_b   1.000
_cell.length_c   1.000
_cell.angle_alpha   90.00
_cell.angle_beta   90.00
_cell.angle_gamma   90.00
#
_symmetry.space_group_name_H-M   'P 1'
#
loop_
_entity.id
_entity.type
_entity.pdbx_description
1 polymer ?
#
loop_
_entity_poly.entity_id
_entity_poly.type
_entity_poly.pdbx_seq_one_letter_code
_entity_poly.pdbx_strand_id
1 'polypeptide(L)'
;MSFIDKPKEAIENQVENEVAREVLLMKLAVENANVDCKRVLQTLRNPSLVEMMEACQKVGSLEHQAQAMASAFEDLRFDNRACFRCGKTGHFKRNCPNVNQIPNSGPGVCPRCGKGRHYANQCHSKWGKNGKLIQGNFRTSVSRRRAQTQVPWQAMTTTRACEAELQEAPEWMSPQMLK
;
A
#
# COMPACT_ATOMS: atom_id res chain seq x y z
N MET A 1 -6.52 14.47 -28.39
CA MET A 1 -5.20 14.45 -29.07
C MET A 1 -4.25 13.59 -28.27
N SER A 2 -3.64 12.60 -28.92
CA SER A 2 -2.55 11.81 -28.36
C SER A 2 -1.27 12.67 -28.28
N PHE A 3 -0.30 12.30 -27.45
CA PHE A 3 1.00 13.01 -27.39
C PHE A 3 1.86 12.80 -28.65
N ILE A 4 1.44 11.90 -29.54
CA ILE A 4 2.14 11.53 -30.77
C ILE A 4 1.66 12.36 -31.97
N ASP A 5 0.42 12.85 -31.96
CA ASP A 5 -0.20 13.49 -33.14
C ASP A 5 0.60 14.72 -33.60
N LYS A 6 0.96 15.59 -32.66
CA LYS A 6 1.73 16.81 -32.93
C LYS A 6 3.15 16.54 -33.46
N PRO A 7 3.98 15.68 -32.82
CA PRO A 7 5.29 15.38 -33.38
C PRO A 7 5.21 14.64 -34.71
N LYS A 8 4.21 13.78 -34.93
CA LYS A 8 4.02 13.11 -36.22
C LYS A 8 3.82 14.11 -37.36
N GLU A 9 2.87 15.03 -37.19
CA GLU A 9 2.58 16.07 -38.19
C GLU A 9 3.80 16.99 -38.43
N ALA A 10 4.53 17.36 -37.38
CA ALA A 10 5.73 18.20 -37.51
C ALA A 10 6.85 17.50 -38.30
N ILE A 11 7.08 16.20 -38.07
CA ILE A 11 8.14 15.45 -38.75
C ILE A 11 7.75 15.17 -40.20
N GLU A 12 6.48 14.88 -40.48
CA GLU A 12 5.98 14.67 -41.85
C GLU A 12 6.21 15.89 -42.74
N ASN A 13 6.12 17.09 -42.16
CA ASN A 13 6.36 18.35 -42.87
C ASN A 13 7.83 18.76 -42.99
N GLN A 14 8.73 18.22 -42.18
CA GLN A 14 10.15 18.66 -42.12
C GLN A 14 11.14 17.63 -42.66
N VAL A 15 10.79 16.34 -42.67
CA VAL A 15 11.73 15.26 -42.96
C VAL A 15 11.20 14.45 -44.15
N GLU A 16 11.91 14.51 -45.28
CA GLU A 16 11.60 13.77 -46.50
C GLU A 16 12.03 12.30 -46.42
N ASN A 17 13.02 11.97 -45.59
CA ASN A 17 13.50 10.60 -45.43
C ASN A 17 12.58 9.80 -44.48
N GLU A 18 11.90 8.79 -45.04
CA GLU A 18 10.93 7.95 -44.30
C GLU A 18 11.54 7.21 -43.11
N VAL A 19 12.75 6.65 -43.26
CA VAL A 19 13.42 5.91 -42.18
C VAL A 19 13.82 6.86 -41.05
N ALA A 20 14.33 8.04 -41.39
CA ALA A 20 14.67 9.06 -40.41
C ALA A 20 13.42 9.58 -39.68
N ARG A 21 12.31 9.76 -40.39
CA ARG A 21 11.02 10.18 -39.83
C ARG A 21 10.54 9.22 -38.75
N GLU A 22 10.57 7.92 -39.00
CA GLU A 22 10.13 6.91 -38.02
C GLU A 22 11.01 6.89 -36.77
N VAL A 23 12.33 6.91 -36.94
CA VAL A 23 13.28 6.93 -35.81
C VAL A 23 13.15 8.20 -34.98
N LEU A 24 12.95 9.36 -35.62
CA LEU A 24 12.72 10.62 -34.94
C LEU A 24 11.38 10.63 -34.21
N LEU A 25 10.33 10.07 -34.81
CA LEU A 25 9.01 9.98 -34.19
C LEU A 25 9.04 9.17 -32.91
N MET A 26 9.70 8.01 -32.92
CA MET A 26 9.86 7.19 -31.72
C MET A 26 10.63 7.90 -30.60
N LYS A 27 11.70 8.64 -30.93
CA LYS A 27 12.46 9.40 -29.93
C LYS A 27 11.64 10.54 -29.33
N LEU A 28 11.01 11.35 -30.17
CA LEU A 28 10.19 12.47 -29.75
C LEU A 28 8.96 12.02 -28.94
N ALA A 29 8.40 10.85 -29.25
CA ALA A 29 7.35 10.23 -28.47
C ALA A 29 7.77 10.04 -27.00
N VAL A 30 8.94 9.43 -26.77
CA VAL A 30 9.46 9.18 -25.43
C VAL A 30 9.84 10.48 -24.72
N GLU A 31 10.47 11.42 -25.41
CA GLU A 31 10.93 12.69 -24.82
C GLU A 31 9.77 13.60 -24.41
N ASN A 32 8.69 13.64 -25.19
CA ASN A 32 7.52 14.47 -24.91
C ASN A 32 6.49 13.81 -24.00
N ALA A 33 6.64 12.52 -23.69
CA ALA A 33 5.76 11.83 -22.77
C ALA A 33 5.84 12.41 -21.34
N ASN A 34 4.75 12.29 -20.58
CA ASN A 34 4.72 12.67 -19.18
C ASN A 34 5.65 11.76 -18.34
N VAL A 35 5.98 12.17 -17.10
CA VAL A 35 6.95 11.45 -16.25
C VAL A 35 6.53 10.00 -15.98
N ASP A 36 5.24 9.74 -15.75
CA ASP A 36 4.74 8.40 -15.48
C ASP A 36 4.78 7.51 -16.73
N CYS A 37 4.42 8.03 -17.90
CA CYS A 37 4.59 7.34 -19.18
C CYS A 37 6.05 7.04 -19.46
N LYS A 38 6.96 8.00 -19.22
CA LYS A 38 8.40 7.75 -19.39
C LYS A 38 8.86 6.56 -18.58
N ARG A 39 8.39 6.39 -17.33
CA ARG A 39 8.69 5.20 -16.51
C ARG A 39 8.14 3.92 -17.13
N VAL A 40 6.90 3.94 -17.60
CA VAL A 40 6.29 2.77 -18.28
C VAL A 40 7.08 2.41 -19.55
N LEU A 41 7.38 3.40 -20.39
CA LEU A 41 8.10 3.23 -21.65
C LEU A 41 9.53 2.72 -21.45
N GLN A 42 10.21 3.09 -20.36
CA GLN A 42 11.53 2.57 -20.02
C GLN A 42 11.55 1.06 -19.71
N THR A 43 10.41 0.46 -19.36
CA THR A 43 10.33 -0.99 -19.10
C THR A 43 10.19 -1.81 -20.38
N LEU A 44 9.82 -1.18 -21.50
CA LEU A 44 9.59 -1.85 -22.78
C LEU A 44 10.91 -1.97 -23.56
N ARG A 45 11.12 -3.11 -24.21
CA ARG A 45 12.33 -3.37 -25.00
C ARG A 45 12.02 -3.29 -26.48
N ASN A 46 12.50 -2.23 -27.15
CA ASN A 46 12.21 -1.91 -28.55
C ASN A 46 10.70 -1.88 -28.88
N PRO A 47 9.90 -1.07 -28.15
CA PRO A 47 8.46 -1.02 -28.39
C PRO A 47 8.13 -0.37 -29.75
N SER A 48 7.08 -0.87 -30.38
CA SER A 48 6.43 -0.17 -31.50
C SER A 48 5.66 1.06 -30.99
N LEU A 49 5.35 1.98 -31.91
CA LEU A 49 4.56 3.18 -31.58
C LEU A 49 3.21 2.84 -30.94
N VAL A 50 2.56 1.79 -31.43
CA VAL A 50 1.25 1.34 -30.94
C VAL A 50 1.36 0.79 -29.52
N GLU A 51 2.39 -0.03 -29.24
CA GLU A 51 2.65 -0.55 -27.91
C GLU A 51 2.95 0.57 -26.91
N MET A 52 3.70 1.61 -27.33
CA MET A 52 3.94 2.78 -26.49
C MET A 52 2.63 3.52 -26.13
N MET A 53 1.71 3.64 -27.09
CA MET A 53 0.41 4.29 -26.87
C MET A 53 -0.49 3.47 -25.95
N GLU A 54 -0.58 2.17 -26.16
CA GLU A 54 -1.40 1.26 -25.35
C GLU A 54 -0.91 1.18 -23.91
N ALA A 55 0.41 1.08 -23.71
CA ALA A 55 1.02 1.10 -22.38
C ALA A 55 0.75 2.40 -21.62
N CYS A 56 0.69 3.52 -22.35
CA CYS A 56 0.43 4.85 -21.79
C CYS A 56 -1.05 5.19 -21.58
N GLN A 57 -1.97 4.49 -22.24
CA GLN A 57 -3.39 4.87 -22.27
C GLN A 57 -4.04 4.89 -20.88
N LYS A 58 -3.59 4.01 -19.97
CA LYS A 58 -4.11 3.90 -18.59
C LYS A 58 -3.29 4.70 -17.58
N VAL A 59 -2.17 5.30 -17.98
CA VAL A 59 -1.30 6.07 -17.10
C VAL A 59 -2.05 7.31 -16.61
N GLY A 60 -2.06 7.53 -15.29
CA GLY A 60 -2.80 8.63 -14.65
C GLY A 60 -4.25 8.30 -14.27
N SER A 61 -4.76 7.12 -14.64
CA SER A 61 -6.04 6.62 -14.10
C SER A 61 -5.93 6.32 -12.59
N LEU A 62 -7.07 6.39 -11.89
CA LEU A 62 -7.13 6.05 -10.47
C LEU A 62 -6.65 4.60 -10.20
N GLU A 63 -6.93 3.68 -11.11
CA GLU A 63 -6.49 2.28 -11.04
C GLU A 63 -4.96 2.18 -11.11
N HIS A 64 -4.33 2.86 -12.08
CA HIS A 64 -2.88 2.90 -12.21
C HIS A 64 -2.21 3.53 -10.99
N GLN A 65 -2.79 4.60 -10.44
CA GLN A 65 -2.29 5.23 -9.20
C GLN A 65 -2.44 4.30 -7.99
N ALA A 66 -3.58 3.62 -7.85
CA ALA A 66 -3.81 2.65 -6.78
C ALA A 66 -2.85 1.47 -6.84
N GLN A 67 -2.59 0.95 -8.04
CA GLN A 67 -1.64 -0.15 -8.25
C GLN A 67 -0.20 0.28 -7.95
N ALA A 68 0.23 1.46 -8.43
CA ALA A 68 1.54 1.99 -8.12
C ALA A 68 1.75 2.20 -6.61
N MET A 69 0.73 2.68 -5.90
CA MET A 69 0.77 2.78 -4.44
C MET A 69 0.82 1.40 -3.78
N ALA A 70 0.06 0.42 -4.26
CA ALA A 70 0.07 -0.94 -3.71
C ALA A 70 1.45 -1.61 -3.82
N SER A 71 2.12 -1.46 -4.96
CA SER A 71 3.47 -2.00 -5.17
C SER A 71 4.52 -1.34 -4.26
N ALA A 72 4.41 -0.03 -4.00
CA ALA A 72 5.30 0.65 -3.06
C ALA A 72 5.18 0.10 -1.62
N PHE A 73 4.04 -0.47 -1.24
CA PHE A 73 3.88 -1.13 0.06
C PHE A 73 4.47 -2.56 0.10
N GLU A 74 4.70 -3.21 -1.03
CA GLU A 74 5.33 -4.55 -1.05
C GLU A 74 6.80 -4.49 -0.67
N ASP A 75 7.53 -3.48 -1.15
CA ASP A 75 8.95 -3.26 -0.78
C ASP A 75 9.11 -3.07 0.74
N LEU A 76 8.14 -2.40 1.37
CA LEU A 76 8.17 -2.14 2.82
C LEU A 76 7.76 -3.34 3.68
N ARG A 77 7.11 -4.36 3.10
CA ARG A 77 6.58 -5.49 3.87
C ARG A 77 7.66 -6.44 4.36
N PHE A 78 8.81 -6.55 3.70
CA PHE A 78 9.68 -7.72 3.88
C PHE A 78 11.18 -7.48 3.99
N ASP A 79 11.69 -6.34 3.49
CA ASP A 79 13.13 -6.25 3.24
C ASP A 79 13.97 -6.04 4.52
N ASN A 80 13.43 -5.34 5.51
CA ASN A 80 14.21 -4.91 6.69
C ASN A 80 13.87 -5.60 8.01
N ARG A 81 12.91 -6.54 8.04
CA ARG A 81 12.55 -7.24 9.28
C ARG A 81 13.07 -8.68 9.27
N ALA A 82 14.09 -8.94 10.07
CA ALA A 82 14.56 -10.29 10.34
C ALA A 82 13.49 -11.12 11.05
N CYS A 83 13.34 -12.37 10.65
CA CYS A 83 12.42 -13.31 11.27
C CYS A 83 12.83 -13.57 12.74
N PHE A 84 11.94 -13.29 13.69
CA PHE A 84 12.14 -13.54 15.13
C PHE A 84 12.33 -15.02 15.51
N ARG A 85 12.33 -15.95 14.54
CA ARG A 85 12.59 -17.38 14.76
C ARG A 85 13.96 -17.80 14.22
N CYS A 86 14.30 -17.44 12.98
CA CYS A 86 15.53 -17.91 12.31
C CYS A 86 16.52 -16.80 11.94
N GLY A 87 16.19 -15.52 12.18
CA GLY A 87 17.05 -14.38 11.89
C GLY A 87 17.16 -13.99 10.41
N LYS A 88 16.60 -14.78 9.48
CA LYS A 88 16.59 -14.46 8.04
C LYS A 88 15.49 -13.43 7.71
N THR A 89 15.75 -12.52 6.79
CA THR A 89 14.78 -11.53 6.30
C THR A 89 13.76 -12.16 5.34
N GLY A 90 12.76 -11.38 4.92
CA GLY A 90 11.79 -11.83 3.90
C GLY A 90 10.56 -12.58 4.43
N HIS A 91 10.46 -12.88 5.73
CA HIS A 91 9.30 -13.59 6.27
C HIS A 91 9.05 -13.38 7.77
N PHE A 92 7.80 -13.59 8.20
CA PHE A 92 7.41 -13.57 9.61
C PHE A 92 7.66 -14.92 10.30
N LYS A 93 7.77 -14.91 11.64
CA LYS A 93 7.89 -16.11 12.49
C LYS A 93 6.83 -17.19 12.22
N ARG A 94 5.64 -16.81 11.74
CA ARG A 94 4.54 -17.72 11.38
C ARG A 94 4.79 -18.46 10.07
N ASN A 95 5.47 -17.82 9.12
CA ASN A 95 5.75 -18.35 7.78
C ASN A 95 7.23 -18.75 7.65
N CYS A 96 7.87 -19.10 8.77
CA CYS A 96 9.30 -19.44 8.76
C CYS A 96 9.50 -20.80 8.12
N PRO A 97 10.24 -20.95 7.01
CA PRO A 97 10.46 -22.25 6.38
C PRO A 97 11.25 -23.21 7.29
N ASN A 98 12.06 -22.65 8.18
CA ASN A 98 12.85 -23.41 9.16
C ASN A 98 12.10 -23.60 10.49
N VAL A 99 10.80 -23.93 10.47
CA VAL A 99 10.02 -24.17 11.70
C VAL A 99 10.67 -25.26 12.58
N ASN A 100 11.27 -26.28 11.94
CA ASN A 100 11.72 -27.51 12.58
C ASN A 100 13.18 -27.47 13.07
N GLN A 101 13.96 -26.45 12.70
CA GLN A 101 15.40 -26.40 12.99
C GLN A 101 15.73 -25.71 14.32
N ILE A 102 14.80 -24.93 14.87
CA ILE A 102 14.98 -24.26 16.17
C ILE A 102 14.08 -24.96 17.18
N PRO A 103 14.60 -25.51 18.29
CA PRO A 103 13.75 -26.10 19.31
C PRO A 103 12.76 -25.04 19.78
N ASN A 104 11.46 -25.37 19.73
CA ASN A 104 10.40 -24.56 20.36
C ASN A 104 10.86 -24.32 21.79
N SER A 105 11.41 -23.13 22.05
CA SER A 105 11.94 -22.79 23.35
C SER A 105 10.71 -22.53 24.21
N GLY A 106 10.19 -23.61 24.79
CA GLY A 106 9.18 -23.54 25.83
C GLY A 106 9.67 -22.57 26.92
N PRO A 107 8.76 -22.00 27.72
CA PRO A 107 9.15 -20.99 28.67
C PRO A 107 10.31 -21.49 29.53
N GLY A 108 11.39 -20.71 29.56
CA GLY A 108 12.50 -20.94 30.47
C GLY A 108 12.05 -20.82 31.92
N VAL A 109 13.00 -20.81 32.85
CA VAL A 109 12.69 -20.52 34.25
C VAL A 109 12.00 -19.17 34.32
N CYS A 110 10.82 -19.10 34.97
CA CYS A 110 10.04 -17.87 35.01
C CYS A 110 10.89 -16.71 35.54
N PRO A 111 11.03 -15.58 34.80
CA PRO A 111 11.88 -14.48 35.23
C PRO A 111 11.33 -13.74 36.45
N ARG A 112 10.04 -13.93 36.78
CA ARG A 112 9.35 -13.21 37.84
C ARG A 112 9.50 -13.89 39.20
N CYS A 113 9.25 -15.19 39.28
CA CYS A 113 9.40 -15.95 40.52
C CYS A 113 10.68 -16.79 40.59
N GLY A 114 11.34 -16.98 39.45
CA GLY A 114 12.49 -17.86 39.30
C GLY A 114 12.16 -19.35 39.52
N LYS A 115 10.89 -19.72 39.68
CA LYS A 115 10.48 -21.11 39.93
C LYS A 115 9.64 -21.63 38.76
N GLY A 116 9.86 -22.88 38.39
CA GLY A 116 9.12 -23.54 37.31
C GLY A 116 9.36 -22.98 35.90
N ARG A 117 8.74 -23.63 34.92
CA ARG A 117 8.81 -23.27 33.49
C ARG A 117 7.44 -22.78 33.02
N HIS A 118 7.23 -21.47 33.07
CA HIS A 118 6.00 -20.82 32.64
C HIS A 118 6.31 -19.40 32.17
N TYR A 119 5.45 -18.86 31.31
CA TYR A 119 5.60 -17.49 30.83
C TYR A 119 5.31 -16.50 31.96
N ALA A 120 5.98 -15.34 31.96
CA ALA A 120 5.86 -14.36 33.04
C ALA A 120 4.41 -13.88 33.28
N ASN A 121 3.56 -13.93 32.25
CA ASN A 121 2.12 -13.61 32.32
C ASN A 121 1.26 -14.70 32.99
N GLN A 122 1.78 -15.93 33.13
CA GLN A 122 1.14 -17.07 33.79
C GLN A 122 1.74 -17.35 35.18
N CYS A 123 2.55 -16.42 35.69
CA CYS A 123 3.19 -16.56 37.00
C CYS A 123 2.19 -16.32 38.14
N HIS A 124 1.75 -17.40 38.79
CA HIS A 124 0.84 -17.34 39.93
C HIS A 124 1.57 -17.25 41.30
N SER A 125 2.90 -17.35 41.32
CA SER A 125 3.69 -17.25 42.55
C SER A 125 3.65 -15.84 43.14
N LYS A 126 3.37 -15.74 44.43
CA LYS A 126 3.39 -14.47 45.20
C LYS A 126 4.82 -14.08 45.65
N TRP A 127 5.75 -15.03 45.63
CA TRP A 127 7.09 -14.91 46.19
C TRP A 127 8.16 -15.24 45.15
N GLY A 128 9.23 -14.44 45.12
CA GLY A 128 10.42 -14.69 44.29
C GLY A 128 11.39 -15.70 44.92
N LYS A 129 12.45 -16.06 44.20
CA LYS A 129 13.55 -16.90 44.74
C LYS A 129 14.17 -16.32 46.01
N ASN A 130 14.21 -14.99 46.13
CA ASN A 130 14.93 -14.29 47.20
C ASN A 130 14.03 -13.97 48.41
N GLY A 131 12.87 -14.61 48.54
CA GLY A 131 11.90 -14.31 49.60
C GLY A 131 11.21 -12.95 49.47
N LYS A 132 11.55 -12.15 48.45
CA LYS A 132 10.91 -10.87 48.17
C LYS A 132 9.50 -11.08 47.62
N LEU A 133 8.55 -10.28 48.10
CA LEU A 133 7.21 -10.17 47.55
C LEU A 133 7.30 -9.70 46.10
N ILE A 134 6.67 -10.43 45.20
CA ILE A 134 6.53 -10.02 43.81
C ILE A 134 5.33 -9.07 43.77
N GLN A 135 5.58 -7.79 43.51
CA GLN A 135 4.51 -6.82 43.31
C GLN A 135 3.73 -7.22 42.05
N GLY A 136 2.47 -7.60 42.25
CA GLY A 136 1.73 -8.38 41.28
C GLY A 136 1.36 -7.60 40.03
N ASN A 137 1.57 -8.21 38.87
CA ASN A 137 0.73 -7.99 37.69
C ASN A 137 -0.28 -9.14 37.61
N PHE A 138 -0.90 -9.49 38.75
CA PHE A 138 -2.09 -10.31 38.73
C PHE A 138 -3.08 -9.50 37.92
N ARG A 139 -3.47 -9.99 36.75
CA ARG A 139 -4.81 -9.67 36.28
C ARG A 139 -5.72 -10.28 37.34
N THR A 140 -5.95 -9.56 38.44
CA THR A 140 -7.23 -9.66 39.10
C THR A 140 -8.19 -9.47 37.95
N SER A 141 -8.93 -10.52 37.64
CA SER A 141 -10.22 -10.38 37.00
C SER A 141 -11.10 -9.57 37.96
N VAL A 142 -10.76 -8.30 38.18
CA VAL A 142 -11.80 -7.30 38.15
C VAL A 142 -12.33 -7.49 36.75
N SER A 143 -13.48 -8.13 36.66
CA SER A 143 -14.34 -8.07 35.51
C SER A 143 -14.48 -6.58 35.20
N ARG A 144 -13.58 -6.04 34.37
CA ARG A 144 -13.95 -4.96 33.48
C ARG A 144 -15.04 -5.59 32.66
N ARG A 145 -16.29 -5.51 33.17
CA ARG A 145 -17.41 -5.30 32.28
C ARG A 145 -16.91 -4.16 31.42
N ARG A 146 -16.48 -4.51 30.22
CA ARG A 146 -16.42 -3.56 29.13
C ARG A 146 -17.81 -2.95 29.22
N ALA A 147 -17.90 -1.69 29.64
CA ALA A 147 -19.12 -0.95 29.42
C ALA A 147 -19.23 -0.97 27.90
N GLN A 148 -19.93 -1.98 27.40
CA GLN A 148 -20.40 -2.00 26.05
C GLN A 148 -21.44 -0.90 26.11
N THR A 149 -21.01 0.31 25.79
CA THR A 149 -21.93 1.33 25.31
C THR A 149 -22.59 0.68 24.11
N GLN A 150 -23.68 0.00 24.40
CA GLN A 150 -24.60 -0.48 23.41
C GLN A 150 -25.29 0.78 22.94
N VAL A 151 -24.64 1.46 22.00
CA VAL A 151 -25.34 2.41 21.14
C VAL A 151 -26.47 1.61 20.50
N PRO A 152 -27.74 1.94 20.77
CA PRO A 152 -28.85 1.22 20.16
C PRO A 152 -28.70 1.29 18.65
N TRP A 153 -28.89 0.17 17.94
CA TRP A 153 -28.88 0.16 16.46
C TRP A 153 -29.88 1.16 15.85
N GLN A 154 -30.88 1.58 16.62
CA GLN A 154 -31.85 2.61 16.25
C GLN A 154 -31.27 4.04 16.22
N ALA A 155 -30.05 4.28 16.70
CA ALA A 155 -29.38 5.58 16.59
C ALA A 155 -28.70 5.81 15.23
N MET A 156 -28.81 4.87 14.28
CA MET A 156 -28.27 5.00 12.92
C MET A 156 -29.32 5.39 11.86
N THR A 157 -30.54 5.77 12.26
CA THR A 157 -31.60 6.17 11.31
C THR A 157 -31.82 7.67 11.18
N THR A 158 -30.94 8.51 11.72
CA THR A 158 -30.74 9.81 11.09
C THR A 158 -29.69 9.62 10.02
N THR A 159 -30.12 9.08 8.88
CA THR A 159 -29.65 9.61 7.60
C THR A 159 -29.74 11.13 7.73
N ARG A 160 -28.63 11.76 8.09
CA ARG A 160 -28.38 13.09 7.56
C ARG A 160 -28.23 12.82 6.08
N ALA A 161 -29.35 12.91 5.38
CA ALA A 161 -29.33 13.01 3.94
C ALA A 161 -28.23 14.04 3.67
N CYS A 162 -27.19 13.64 2.93
CA CYS A 162 -26.61 14.61 2.04
C CYS A 162 -27.70 14.83 0.98
N GLU A 163 -28.73 15.61 1.34
CA GLU A 163 -29.38 16.46 0.38
C GLU A 163 -28.26 17.40 -0.06
N ALA A 164 -27.49 16.93 -1.04
CA ALA A 164 -27.05 17.84 -2.07
C ALA A 164 -28.36 18.40 -2.62
N GLU A 165 -28.77 19.57 -2.11
CA GLU A 165 -29.49 20.51 -2.95
C GLU A 165 -28.74 20.49 -4.28
N LEU A 166 -29.43 20.04 -5.33
CA LEU A 166 -29.09 20.43 -6.68
C LEU A 166 -29.15 21.95 -6.69
N GLN A 167 -28.03 22.60 -6.36
CA GLN A 167 -27.84 23.99 -6.70
C GLN A 167 -27.89 24.05 -8.21
N GLU A 168 -28.99 24.58 -8.72
CA GLU A 168 -29.11 25.01 -10.11
C GLU A 168 -27.85 25.80 -10.45
N ALA A 169 -27.20 25.41 -11.55
CA ALA A 169 -25.97 26.03 -11.99
C ALA A 169 -26.21 27.55 -12.14
N PRO A 170 -25.33 28.41 -11.60
CA PRO A 170 -25.49 29.84 -11.71
C PRO A 170 -25.42 30.28 -13.18
N GLU A 171 -26.27 31.24 -13.54
CA GLU A 171 -26.61 31.68 -14.92
C GLU A 171 -25.40 32.05 -15.80
N TRP A 172 -24.24 32.32 -15.20
CA TRP A 172 -22.99 32.60 -15.93
C TRP A 172 -22.32 31.35 -16.52
N MET A 173 -22.77 30.14 -16.19
CA MET A 173 -22.31 28.88 -16.79
C MET A 173 -23.08 28.48 -18.07
N SER A 174 -23.89 29.37 -18.65
CA SER A 174 -24.52 29.12 -19.93
C SER A 174 -23.55 29.39 -21.10
N PRO A 175 -23.34 28.44 -22.04
CA PRO A 175 -22.53 28.70 -23.22
C PRO A 175 -23.19 29.81 -24.06
N GLN A 176 -22.52 30.95 -24.18
CA GLN A 176 -22.92 31.96 -25.15
C GLN A 176 -22.82 31.34 -26.55
N MET A 177 -23.98 31.13 -27.14
CA MET A 177 -24.17 30.76 -28.54
C MET A 177 -23.45 31.80 -29.41
N LEU A 178 -22.39 31.36 -30.10
CA LEU A 178 -21.85 32.08 -31.26
C LEU A 178 -22.98 32.24 -32.29
N LYS A 179 -23.25 33.49 -32.67
CA LYS A 179 -23.73 33.83 -34.01
C LYS A 179 -22.55 33.86 -34.98
#